data_AF-A0A174T8Y6-F1
#
_entry.id   AF-A0A174T8Y6-F1
#
_cell.length_a   1.000
_cell.length_b   1.000
_cell.length_c   1.000
_cell.angle_alpha   90.00
_cell.angle_beta   90.00
_cell.angle_gamma   90.00
#
_symmetry.space_group_name_H-M   'P 1'
#
loop_
_entity.id
_entity.type
_entity.pdbx_description
1 polymer ?
#
loop_
_entity_poly.entity_id
_entity_poly.type
_entity_poly.pdbx_seq_one_letter_code
_entity_poly.pdbx_strand_id
1 'polypeptide(L)'
;MDILQSTTQFLQGVSGERVGAIPSRENFNTWFDSLTVDQLKVLMTDNTVNDRITDRLRLGDRHEWLMVSNAAIAKSWGLSAYDIQTLTNYTSELYFLNVKNAAGVEQSGFHTGTPGSSAAHMGPDGINELMRTSSSFDEFKLRLNVWADEHLVLVTDVGISRGRQMLPGGLIVTDAELENYKATGTVGPSSGLNPSPRAAYTPN
;
A
#
# COMPACT_ATOMS: atom_id res chain seq x y z
N MET A 1 10.56 -33.09 14.52
CA MET A 1 9.43 -33.02 13.56
C MET A 1 9.42 -31.61 13.03
N ASP A 2 9.68 -31.46 11.73
CA ASP A 2 9.85 -30.17 11.07
C ASP A 2 8.54 -29.38 11.01
N ILE A 3 8.62 -28.07 11.28
CA ILE A 3 7.49 -27.13 11.18
C ILE A 3 6.88 -27.17 9.76
N LEU A 4 7.69 -27.48 8.74
CA LEU A 4 7.26 -27.68 7.35
C LEU A 4 6.35 -28.91 7.17
N GLN A 5 6.51 -29.98 7.95
CA GLN A 5 5.62 -31.14 7.91
C GLN A 5 4.25 -30.82 8.55
N SER A 6 4.20 -29.96 9.57
CA SER A 6 2.95 -29.55 10.20
C SER A 6 2.09 -28.66 9.30
N THR A 7 2.69 -27.76 8.51
CA THR A 7 1.97 -26.97 7.49
C THR A 7 1.52 -27.81 6.30
N THR A 8 2.28 -28.86 5.95
CA THR A 8 1.93 -29.74 4.81
C THR A 8 0.83 -30.73 5.17
N GLN A 9 0.76 -31.21 6.42
CA GLN A 9 -0.31 -32.10 6.87
C GLN A 9 -1.69 -31.43 6.99
N PHE A 10 -1.76 -30.10 7.11
CA PHE A 10 -3.02 -29.36 7.00
C PHE A 10 -3.52 -29.18 5.55
N LEU A 11 -2.72 -29.58 4.55
CA LEU A 11 -3.01 -29.40 3.12
C LEU A 11 -3.26 -30.73 2.38
N GLN A 12 -3.11 -31.90 3.02
CA GLN A 12 -3.50 -33.18 2.44
C GLN A 12 -4.96 -33.51 2.80
N GLY A 13 -5.89 -33.11 1.94
CA GLY A 13 -7.31 -33.45 2.08
C GLY A 13 -8.28 -32.32 1.81
N VAL A 14 -7.80 -31.17 1.30
CA VAL A 14 -8.65 -30.02 1.02
C VAL A 14 -8.76 -29.82 -0.49
N SER A 15 -9.82 -30.35 -1.06
CA SER A 15 -10.36 -29.92 -2.35
C SER A 15 -10.80 -28.46 -2.27
N GLY A 16 -9.90 -27.48 -2.45
CA GLY A 16 -10.24 -26.06 -2.70
C GLY A 16 -11.11 -25.28 -1.69
N GLU A 17 -11.73 -25.93 -0.70
CA GLU A 17 -12.75 -25.34 0.19
C GLU A 17 -12.17 -24.88 1.53
N ARG A 18 -11.03 -25.41 2.00
CA ARG A 18 -10.38 -25.03 3.28
C ARG A 18 -9.06 -24.27 3.16
N VAL A 19 -8.64 -23.89 1.95
CA VAL A 19 -7.80 -22.70 1.74
C VAL A 19 -8.72 -21.44 1.69
N GLY A 20 -10.03 -21.60 1.96
CA GLY A 20 -11.09 -20.77 1.39
C GLY A 20 -12.09 -20.12 2.36
N ALA A 21 -11.83 -20.02 3.66
CA ALA A 21 -12.67 -19.19 4.53
C ALA A 21 -12.10 -17.76 4.67
N ILE A 22 -11.75 -17.11 3.54
CA ILE A 22 -11.59 -15.64 3.58
C ILE A 22 -12.95 -15.09 3.99
N PRO A 23 -13.05 -14.41 5.14
CA PRO A 23 -14.34 -14.03 5.67
C PRO A 23 -15.02 -12.95 4.81
N SER A 24 -16.29 -12.68 5.14
CA SER A 24 -16.98 -11.49 4.66
C SER A 24 -16.22 -10.22 5.06
N ARG A 25 -16.53 -9.09 4.41
CA ARG A 25 -15.91 -7.79 4.70
C ARG A 25 -15.99 -7.41 6.18
N GLU A 26 -17.08 -7.78 6.86
CA GLU A 26 -17.30 -7.52 8.29
C GLU A 26 -16.19 -8.08 9.19
N ASN A 27 -15.71 -9.30 8.92
CA ASN A 27 -14.71 -9.97 9.74
C ASN A 27 -13.31 -9.98 9.12
N PHE A 28 -13.16 -9.37 7.94
CA PHE A 28 -11.93 -9.44 7.15
C PHE A 28 -10.75 -8.77 7.84
N ASN A 29 -10.93 -7.58 8.42
CA ASN A 29 -9.81 -6.85 9.02
C ASN A 29 -9.21 -7.63 10.20
N THR A 30 -10.05 -8.15 11.09
CA THR A 30 -9.61 -9.00 12.21
C THR A 30 -8.86 -10.24 11.72
N TRP A 31 -9.39 -10.92 10.69
CA TRP A 31 -8.74 -12.07 10.10
C TRP A 31 -7.38 -11.72 9.49
N PHE A 32 -7.31 -10.69 8.65
CA PHE A 32 -6.09 -10.26 7.98
C PHE A 32 -5.02 -9.88 9.00
N ASP A 33 -5.41 -9.11 10.03
CA ASP A 33 -4.50 -8.64 11.06
C ASP A 33 -3.94 -9.80 11.90
N SER A 34 -4.73 -10.85 12.12
CA SER A 34 -4.30 -12.05 12.86
C SER A 34 -3.25 -12.92 12.16
N LEU A 35 -3.11 -12.80 10.84
CA LEU A 35 -2.12 -13.57 10.08
C LEU A 35 -0.70 -13.16 10.46
N THR A 36 0.25 -14.08 10.34
CA THR A 36 1.68 -13.72 10.23
C THR A 36 2.00 -13.25 8.81
N VAL A 37 3.16 -12.62 8.63
CA VAL A 37 3.66 -12.22 7.29
C VAL A 37 3.80 -13.44 6.38
N ASP A 38 4.36 -14.55 6.88
CA ASP A 38 4.59 -15.76 6.10
C ASP A 38 3.29 -16.47 5.72
N GLN A 39 2.31 -16.50 6.62
CA GLN A 39 0.97 -17.01 6.30
C GLN A 39 0.32 -16.22 5.17
N LEU A 40 0.39 -14.88 5.23
CA LEU A 40 -0.15 -14.03 4.17
C LEU A 40 0.59 -14.27 2.84
N LYS A 41 1.92 -14.37 2.84
CA LYS A 41 2.71 -14.68 1.64
C LYS A 41 2.27 -16.00 1.01
N VAL A 42 2.10 -17.06 1.81
CA VAL A 42 1.63 -18.36 1.32
C VAL A 42 0.24 -18.26 0.71
N LEU A 43 -0.71 -17.61 1.39
CA LEU A 43 -2.07 -17.42 0.87
C LEU A 43 -2.09 -16.66 -0.46
N MET A 44 -1.27 -15.61 -0.59
CA MET A 44 -1.19 -14.80 -1.81
C MET A 44 -0.48 -15.51 -2.98
N THR A 45 0.06 -16.73 -2.80
CA THR A 45 0.58 -17.55 -3.92
C THR A 45 -0.52 -18.23 -4.74
N ASP A 46 -1.71 -18.43 -4.16
CA ASP A 46 -2.88 -18.92 -4.88
C ASP A 46 -3.62 -17.72 -5.48
N ASN A 47 -3.79 -17.69 -6.81
CA ASN A 47 -4.41 -16.56 -7.50
C ASN A 47 -5.85 -16.29 -7.04
N THR A 48 -6.65 -17.33 -6.78
CA THR A 48 -8.05 -17.15 -6.37
C THR A 48 -8.14 -16.57 -4.95
N VAL A 49 -7.24 -17.01 -4.07
CA VAL A 49 -7.14 -16.51 -2.69
C VAL A 49 -6.60 -15.08 -2.70
N ASN A 50 -5.57 -14.79 -3.50
CA ASN A 50 -4.99 -13.47 -3.66
C ASN A 50 -6.01 -12.45 -4.18
N ASP A 51 -6.76 -12.79 -5.23
CA ASP A 51 -7.83 -11.94 -5.78
C ASP A 51 -8.85 -11.59 -4.70
N ARG A 52 -9.30 -12.58 -3.92
CA ARG A 52 -10.24 -12.36 -2.82
C ARG A 52 -9.65 -11.48 -1.71
N ILE A 53 -8.38 -11.66 -1.34
CA ILE A 53 -7.70 -10.83 -0.33
C ILE A 53 -7.62 -9.38 -0.82
N THR A 54 -7.13 -9.17 -2.03
CA THR A 54 -6.97 -7.83 -2.61
C THR A 54 -8.31 -7.13 -2.78
N ASP A 55 -9.36 -7.84 -3.21
CA ASP A 55 -10.71 -7.29 -3.31
C ASP A 55 -11.29 -6.85 -1.96
N ARG A 56 -10.94 -7.55 -0.86
CA ARG A 56 -11.36 -7.17 0.50
C ARG A 56 -10.56 -5.99 1.05
N LEU A 57 -9.30 -5.84 0.64
CA LEU A 57 -8.47 -4.67 0.97
C LEU A 57 -8.88 -3.42 0.18
N ARG A 58 -9.44 -3.58 -1.02
CA ARG A 58 -9.93 -2.46 -1.85
C ARG A 58 -11.19 -1.81 -1.29
N LEU A 59 -11.22 -0.49 -1.36
CA LEU A 59 -12.39 0.34 -1.04
C LEU A 59 -12.94 1.07 -2.28
N GLY A 60 -13.27 0.32 -3.34
CA GLY A 60 -14.09 0.81 -4.45
C GLY A 60 -13.46 1.98 -5.22
N ASP A 61 -13.98 3.19 -5.02
CA ASP A 61 -13.60 4.42 -5.72
C ASP A 61 -12.34 5.10 -5.17
N ARG A 62 -11.58 4.39 -4.32
CA ARG A 62 -10.37 4.86 -3.65
C ARG A 62 -9.10 4.32 -4.33
N HIS A 63 -8.08 5.17 -4.45
CA HIS A 63 -6.73 4.75 -4.86
C HIS A 63 -5.94 4.32 -3.64
N GLU A 64 -5.46 3.09 -3.63
CA GLU A 64 -4.62 2.56 -2.56
C GLU A 64 -3.13 2.86 -2.77
N TRP A 65 -2.60 3.83 -1.99
CA TRP A 65 -1.16 4.14 -1.97
C TRP A 65 -0.31 2.97 -1.43
N LEU A 66 -0.89 2.18 -0.52
CA LEU A 66 -0.37 0.88 -0.13
C LEU A 66 -0.97 -0.16 -1.07
N MET A 67 -0.30 -0.41 -2.20
CA MET A 67 -0.81 -1.31 -3.23
C MET A 67 -1.23 -2.66 -2.64
N VAL A 68 -2.48 -3.04 -2.87
CA VAL A 68 -3.06 -4.28 -2.30
C VAL A 68 -2.32 -5.53 -2.79
N SER A 69 -1.74 -5.50 -3.99
CA SER A 69 -0.87 -6.58 -4.51
C SER A 69 0.41 -6.77 -3.70
N ASN A 70 0.82 -5.73 -2.95
CA ASN A 70 1.97 -5.72 -2.05
C ASN A 70 1.56 -5.81 -0.58
N ALA A 71 0.35 -6.32 -0.26
CA ALA A 71 -0.15 -6.41 1.13
C ALA A 71 0.81 -7.15 2.08
N ALA A 72 1.54 -8.16 1.60
CA ALA A 72 2.57 -8.83 2.40
C ALA A 72 3.76 -7.92 2.79
N ILE A 73 4.13 -6.97 1.92
CA ILE A 73 5.15 -5.96 2.23
C ILE A 73 4.60 -5.01 3.29
N ALA A 74 3.40 -4.47 3.08
CA ALA A 74 2.75 -3.59 4.06
C ALA A 74 2.64 -4.25 5.44
N LYS A 75 2.23 -5.53 5.49
CA LYS A 75 2.15 -6.31 6.72
C LYS A 75 3.53 -6.54 7.37
N SER A 76 4.60 -6.69 6.58
CA SER A 76 5.96 -6.80 7.11
C SER A 76 6.45 -5.51 7.79
N TRP A 77 5.88 -4.36 7.44
CA TRP A 77 6.09 -3.10 8.15
C TRP A 77 5.16 -2.90 9.36
N GLY A 78 4.33 -3.89 9.68
CA GLY A 78 3.40 -3.84 10.81
C GLY A 78 2.06 -3.15 10.51
N LEU A 79 1.73 -2.93 9.24
CA LEU A 79 0.47 -2.28 8.86
C LEU A 79 -0.72 -3.24 8.91
N SER A 80 -1.85 -2.72 9.37
CA SER A 80 -3.14 -3.43 9.44
C SER A 80 -3.92 -3.34 8.13
N ALA A 81 -4.97 -4.16 8.00
CA ALA A 81 -5.94 -4.03 6.91
C ALA A 81 -6.57 -2.63 6.88
N TYR A 82 -6.82 -2.05 8.06
CA TYR A 82 -7.37 -0.70 8.19
C TYR A 82 -6.45 0.36 7.59
N ASP A 83 -5.14 0.26 7.83
CA ASP A 83 -4.16 1.21 7.29
C ASP A 83 -4.13 1.16 5.76
N ILE A 84 -4.14 -0.06 5.18
CA ILE A 84 -4.17 -0.28 3.73
C ILE A 84 -5.46 0.31 3.12
N GLN A 85 -6.59 0.14 3.80
CA GLN A 85 -7.91 0.60 3.34
C GLN A 85 -8.10 2.13 3.44
N THR A 86 -7.47 2.79 4.42
CA THR A 86 -7.78 4.18 4.76
C THR A 86 -6.73 5.19 4.30
N LEU A 87 -5.50 4.76 4.03
CA LEU A 87 -4.47 5.62 3.44
C LEU A 87 -4.68 5.75 1.93
N THR A 88 -5.80 6.39 1.56
CA THR A 88 -6.29 6.48 0.18
C THR A 88 -6.84 7.87 -0.18
N ASN A 89 -6.89 8.19 -1.48
CA ASN A 89 -7.64 9.34 -2.02
C ASN A 89 -8.73 8.84 -2.97
N TYR A 90 -9.69 9.69 -3.33
CA TYR A 90 -10.65 9.36 -4.38
C TYR A 90 -9.97 9.27 -5.74
N THR A 91 -10.21 8.16 -6.45
CA THR A 91 -9.66 7.93 -7.80
C THR A 91 -10.08 9.00 -8.79
N SER A 92 -11.31 9.54 -8.67
CA SER A 92 -11.84 10.59 -9.53
C SER A 92 -11.09 11.92 -9.43
N GLU A 93 -10.41 12.16 -8.31
CA GLU A 93 -9.71 13.42 -8.04
C GLU A 93 -8.21 13.32 -8.36
N LEU A 94 -7.69 12.11 -8.60
CA LEU A 94 -6.27 11.89 -8.77
C LEU A 94 -5.82 12.01 -10.21
N TYR A 95 -4.83 12.88 -10.43
CA TYR A 95 -4.11 13.01 -11.68
C TYR A 95 -2.60 12.81 -11.44
N PHE A 96 -2.00 11.93 -12.24
CA PHE A 96 -0.56 11.68 -12.22
C PHE A 96 0.12 12.46 -13.34
N LEU A 97 1.17 13.20 -12.99
CA LEU A 97 1.90 14.08 -13.89
C LEU A 97 3.32 13.56 -14.13
N ASN A 98 3.73 13.48 -15.40
CA ASN A 98 5.09 13.15 -15.85
C ASN A 98 5.68 11.88 -15.21
N VAL A 99 4.85 10.88 -14.97
CA VAL A 99 5.29 9.57 -14.46
C VAL A 99 5.85 8.74 -15.60
N LYS A 100 6.91 7.96 -15.37
CA LYS A 100 7.55 7.21 -16.45
C LYS A 100 6.99 5.80 -16.55
N ASN A 101 6.73 5.34 -17.77
CA ASN A 101 6.49 3.92 -18.00
C ASN A 101 7.81 3.12 -17.99
N ALA A 102 7.74 1.80 -18.16
CA ALA A 102 8.91 0.92 -18.18
C ALA A 102 9.93 1.25 -19.29
N ALA A 103 9.53 1.93 -20.37
CA ALA A 103 10.41 2.38 -21.43
C ALA A 103 11.04 3.76 -21.15
N GLY A 104 10.77 4.36 -19.97
CA GLY A 104 11.24 5.69 -19.59
C GLY A 104 10.45 6.84 -20.24
N VAL A 105 9.34 6.55 -20.92
CA VAL A 105 8.50 7.57 -21.57
C VAL A 105 7.55 8.15 -20.55
N GLU A 106 7.54 9.48 -20.43
CA GLU A 106 6.63 10.21 -19.56
C GLU A 106 5.17 10.03 -20.00
N GLN A 107 4.32 9.81 -19.02
CA GLN A 107 2.87 9.68 -19.13
C GLN A 107 2.23 10.63 -18.14
N SER A 108 1.05 11.14 -18.49
CA SER A 108 0.21 11.87 -17.56
C SER A 108 -1.24 11.49 -17.76
N GLY A 109 -2.04 11.55 -16.70
CA GLY A 109 -3.46 11.23 -16.79
C GLY A 109 -4.12 11.00 -15.44
N PHE A 110 -5.45 11.00 -15.45
CA PHE A 110 -6.26 10.60 -14.31
C PHE A 110 -6.00 9.15 -13.92
N HIS A 111 -6.32 8.80 -12.67
CA HIS A 111 -6.14 7.44 -12.18
C HIS A 111 -6.90 6.38 -13.01
N THR A 112 -8.11 6.64 -13.49
CA THR A 112 -8.93 5.58 -14.10
C THR A 112 -8.63 5.42 -15.59
N GLY A 113 -8.10 4.25 -15.97
CA GLY A 113 -8.02 3.79 -17.36
C GLY A 113 -6.99 4.51 -18.23
N THR A 114 -5.99 5.17 -17.65
CA THR A 114 -5.00 5.95 -18.40
C THR A 114 -3.59 5.33 -18.37
N PRO A 115 -2.74 5.61 -19.38
CA PRO A 115 -1.31 5.30 -19.33
C PRO A 115 -0.59 5.93 -18.14
N GLY A 116 -1.02 7.12 -17.70
CA GLY A 116 -0.50 7.79 -16.51
C GLY A 116 -0.71 6.95 -15.25
N SER A 117 -1.89 6.33 -15.11
CA SER A 117 -2.15 5.42 -13.99
C SER A 117 -1.25 4.19 -14.02
N SER A 118 -1.15 3.52 -15.17
CA SER A 118 -0.28 2.33 -15.30
C SER A 118 1.18 2.67 -14.99
N ALA A 119 1.67 3.83 -15.45
CA ALA A 119 3.02 4.32 -15.17
C ALA A 119 3.21 4.69 -13.69
N ALA A 120 2.23 5.35 -13.06
CA ALA A 120 2.30 5.69 -11.64
C ALA A 120 2.38 4.44 -10.74
N HIS A 121 1.64 3.38 -11.08
CA HIS A 121 1.68 2.13 -10.33
C HIS A 121 2.95 1.32 -10.61
N MET A 122 3.31 1.13 -11.88
CA MET A 122 4.26 0.09 -12.32
C MET A 122 5.52 0.63 -12.99
N GLY A 123 5.70 1.95 -13.06
CA GLY A 123 6.89 2.60 -13.59
C GLY A 123 8.16 2.28 -12.78
N PRO A 124 9.35 2.60 -13.34
CA PRO A 124 10.64 2.34 -12.69
C PRO A 124 10.84 3.17 -11.40
N ASP A 125 10.05 4.22 -11.21
CA ASP A 125 9.96 5.05 -10.01
C ASP A 125 8.55 5.05 -9.41
N GLY A 126 7.67 4.17 -9.90
CA GLY A 126 6.27 4.09 -9.51
C GLY A 126 6.06 3.46 -8.12
N ILE A 127 4.82 3.54 -7.64
CA ILE A 127 4.43 3.16 -6.27
C ILE A 127 4.84 1.71 -5.95
N ASN A 128 4.71 0.78 -6.90
CA ASN A 128 5.13 -0.61 -6.71
C ASN A 128 6.63 -0.70 -6.39
N GLU A 129 7.47 0.01 -7.14
CA GLU A 129 8.91 -0.01 -6.95
C GLU A 129 9.30 0.66 -5.63
N LEU A 130 8.65 1.78 -5.29
CA LEU A 130 8.82 2.44 -3.99
C LEU A 130 8.54 1.48 -2.84
N MET A 131 7.44 0.71 -2.90
CA MET A 131 7.14 -0.27 -1.86
C MET A 131 8.17 -1.40 -1.80
N ARG A 132 8.52 -1.98 -2.96
CA ARG A 132 9.39 -3.16 -3.02
C ARG A 132 10.82 -2.91 -2.58
N THR A 133 11.30 -1.68 -2.74
CA THR A 133 12.68 -1.31 -2.44
C THR A 133 12.83 -0.51 -1.14
N SER A 134 11.74 -0.19 -0.46
CA SER A 134 11.79 0.43 0.87
C SER A 134 11.96 -0.64 1.96
N SER A 135 12.90 -0.42 2.87
CA SER A 135 13.15 -1.34 3.99
C SER A 135 12.11 -1.23 5.11
N SER A 136 11.38 -0.12 5.16
CA SER A 136 10.40 0.18 6.20
C SER A 136 9.27 1.08 5.66
N PHE A 137 8.18 1.18 6.42
CA PHE A 137 7.10 2.11 6.10
C PHE A 137 7.54 3.58 6.20
N ASP A 138 8.45 3.92 7.10
CA ASP A 138 8.98 5.28 7.22
C ASP A 138 9.81 5.68 5.99
N GLU A 139 10.66 4.76 5.50
CA GLU A 139 11.39 4.98 4.25
C GLU A 139 10.42 5.11 3.06
N PHE A 140 9.40 4.24 2.99
CA PHE A 140 8.37 4.32 1.96
C PHE A 140 7.66 5.67 1.96
N LYS A 141 7.23 6.18 3.12
CA LYS A 141 6.60 7.51 3.23
C LYS A 141 7.52 8.60 2.70
N LEU A 142 8.78 8.63 3.12
CA LEU A 142 9.75 9.64 2.66
C LEU A 142 9.90 9.61 1.14
N ARG A 143 10.09 8.43 0.56
CA ARG A 143 10.23 8.25 -0.90
C ARG A 143 8.95 8.59 -1.65
N LEU A 144 7.79 8.22 -1.10
CA LEU A 144 6.49 8.57 -1.67
C LEU A 144 6.25 10.08 -1.64
N ASN A 145 6.70 10.79 -0.60
CA ASN A 145 6.57 12.25 -0.54
C ASN A 145 7.45 12.95 -1.58
N VAL A 146 8.68 12.47 -1.80
CA VAL A 146 9.53 12.95 -2.91
C VAL A 146 8.82 12.74 -4.25
N TRP A 147 8.31 11.53 -4.48
CA TRP A 147 7.58 11.20 -5.70
C TRP A 147 6.31 12.07 -5.87
N ALA A 148 5.55 12.28 -4.80
CA ALA A 148 4.31 13.04 -4.84
C ALA A 148 4.53 14.52 -5.13
N ASP A 149 5.61 15.13 -4.64
CA ASP A 149 5.97 16.52 -5.00
C ASP A 149 6.09 16.71 -6.52
N GLU A 150 6.62 15.69 -7.20
CA GLU A 150 6.86 15.72 -8.63
C GLU A 150 5.64 15.28 -9.44
N HIS A 151 4.86 14.32 -8.94
CA HIS A 151 3.90 13.58 -9.78
C HIS A 151 2.44 13.67 -9.36
N LEU A 152 2.13 14.12 -8.14
CA LEU A 152 0.77 14.07 -7.61
C LEU A 152 0.02 15.39 -7.80
N VAL A 153 -1.10 15.32 -8.51
CA VAL A 153 -2.06 16.43 -8.63
C VAL A 153 -3.43 15.95 -8.17
N LEU A 154 -4.09 16.74 -7.32
CA LEU A 154 -5.48 16.57 -6.92
C LEU A 154 -6.33 17.60 -7.68
N VAL A 155 -7.31 17.09 -8.41
CA VAL A 155 -8.27 17.88 -9.20
C VAL A 155 -9.64 17.69 -8.57
N THR A 156 -10.17 18.75 -7.98
CA THR A 156 -11.46 18.76 -7.29
C THR A 156 -12.36 19.84 -7.88
N ASP A 157 -13.64 19.83 -7.51
CA ASP A 157 -14.58 20.89 -7.90
C ASP A 157 -14.18 22.28 -7.38
N VAL A 158 -13.36 22.35 -6.33
CA VAL A 158 -12.90 23.59 -5.72
C VAL A 158 -11.55 24.07 -6.24
N GLY A 159 -10.86 23.27 -7.07
CA GLY A 159 -9.61 23.66 -7.70
C GLY A 159 -8.60 22.53 -7.87
N ILE A 160 -7.41 22.93 -8.33
CA ILE A 160 -6.27 22.05 -8.60
C ILE A 160 -5.18 22.32 -7.56
N SER A 161 -4.73 21.27 -6.90
CA SER A 161 -3.64 21.29 -5.93
C SER A 161 -2.58 20.25 -6.29
N ARG A 162 -1.32 20.46 -5.90
CA ARG A 162 -0.20 19.60 -6.28
C ARG A 162 0.68 19.29 -5.08
N GLY A 163 1.33 18.14 -5.15
CA GLY A 163 2.45 17.78 -4.30
C GLY A 163 2.06 16.88 -3.14
N ARG A 164 3.05 16.58 -2.30
CA ARG A 164 2.89 15.63 -1.18
C ARG A 164 1.77 15.97 -0.20
N GLN A 165 1.39 17.24 -0.08
CA GLN A 165 0.28 17.67 0.78
C GLN A 165 -1.08 17.08 0.36
N MET A 166 -1.18 16.54 -0.86
CA MET A 166 -2.39 15.86 -1.35
C MET A 166 -2.45 14.38 -0.98
N LEU A 167 -1.38 13.83 -0.40
CA LEU A 167 -1.40 12.49 0.18
C LEU A 167 -2.35 12.44 1.39
N PRO A 168 -2.88 11.25 1.74
CA PRO A 168 -3.58 11.05 3.00
C PRO A 168 -2.69 11.43 4.19
N GLY A 169 -3.27 12.02 5.25
CA GLY A 169 -2.49 12.59 6.37
C GLY A 169 -1.49 11.63 7.01
N GLY A 170 -1.81 10.33 7.12
CA GLY A 170 -0.89 9.31 7.65
C GLY A 170 0.31 8.96 6.73
N LEU A 171 0.34 9.48 5.50
CA LEU A 171 1.43 9.34 4.55
C LEU A 171 2.25 10.62 4.38
N ILE A 172 1.78 11.78 4.86
CA ILE A 172 2.53 13.04 4.78
C ILE A 172 3.67 13.02 5.79
N VAL A 173 4.88 13.39 5.35
CA VAL A 173 6.02 13.65 6.24
C VAL A 173 6.23 15.15 6.43
N THR A 174 6.90 15.53 7.52
CA THR A 174 7.28 16.91 7.76
C THR A 174 8.40 17.36 6.82
N ASP A 175 8.50 18.66 6.58
CA ASP A 175 9.57 19.25 5.76
C ASP A 175 10.96 18.91 6.34
N ALA A 176 11.11 18.93 7.66
CA ALA A 176 12.35 18.59 8.33
C ALA A 176 12.76 17.11 8.12
N GLU A 177 11.81 16.17 8.21
CA GLU A 177 12.06 14.75 7.93
C GLU A 177 12.49 14.54 6.47
N LEU A 178 11.80 15.21 5.54
CA LEU A 178 12.09 15.10 4.12
C LEU A 178 13.43 15.73 3.73
N GLU A 179 13.75 16.91 4.27
CA GLU A 179 15.04 17.59 4.06
C GLU A 179 16.19 16.76 4.60
N ASN A 180 16.03 16.18 5.80
CA ASN A 180 17.04 15.27 6.36
C ASN A 180 17.23 14.02 5.48
N TYR A 181 16.14 13.42 4.99
CA TYR A 181 16.21 12.27 4.09
C TYR A 181 16.91 12.63 2.77
N LYS A 182 16.57 13.76 2.16
CA LYS A 182 17.22 14.25 0.93
C LYS A 182 18.71 14.53 1.11
N ALA A 183 19.11 15.02 2.29
CA ALA A 183 20.51 15.33 2.59
C ALA A 183 21.36 14.08 2.89
N THR A 184 20.78 13.08 3.55
CA THR A 184 21.54 11.94 4.10
C THR A 184 21.30 10.62 3.39
N GLY A 185 20.20 10.49 2.65
CA GLY A 185 19.72 9.22 2.10
C GLY A 185 19.25 8.22 3.16
N THR A 186 19.09 8.65 4.42
CA THR A 186 18.74 7.77 5.54
C THR A 186 17.48 8.25 6.24
N VAL A 187 16.71 7.30 6.75
CA VAL A 187 15.58 7.60 7.64
C VAL A 187 16.18 8.17 8.93
N GLY A 188 15.83 9.42 9.26
CA GLY A 188 16.23 10.01 10.55
C GLY A 188 15.60 9.25 11.73
N PRO A 189 16.00 9.54 12.98
CA PRO A 189 15.32 8.98 14.14
C PRO A 189 13.83 9.32 14.05
N SER A 190 12.99 8.31 13.83
CA SER A 190 11.55 8.54 13.73
C SER A 190 11.08 9.13 15.05
N SER A 191 10.24 10.15 14.98
CA SER A 191 9.68 10.79 16.18
C SER A 191 8.83 9.84 17.03
N GLY A 192 8.61 8.59 16.57
CA GLY A 192 7.65 7.65 17.17
C GLY A 192 6.20 8.13 17.07
N LEU A 193 5.92 9.27 16.43
CA LEU A 193 4.63 9.96 16.44
C LEU A 193 3.73 9.61 15.25
N ASN A 194 4.14 8.72 14.36
CA ASN A 194 3.22 8.10 13.39
C ASN A 194 3.19 6.58 13.60
N PRO A 195 2.68 6.11 14.75
CA PRO A 195 2.24 4.73 14.84
C PRO A 195 1.18 4.48 13.75
N SER A 196 0.96 3.20 13.40
CA SER A 196 -0.27 2.82 12.68
C SER A 196 -1.45 3.59 13.30
N PRO A 197 -2.35 4.22 12.51
CA PRO A 197 -3.56 4.90 12.97
C PRO A 197 -4.32 4.19 14.11
N ARG A 198 -4.12 2.86 14.26
CA ARG A 198 -4.65 2.04 15.34
C ARG A 198 -4.13 2.39 16.75
N ALA A 199 -2.95 2.98 16.93
CA ALA A 199 -2.52 3.45 18.25
C ALA A 199 -3.36 4.63 18.78
N ALA A 200 -4.15 5.27 17.91
CA ALA A 200 -5.10 6.32 18.28
C ALA A 200 -6.55 5.81 18.44
N TYR A 201 -6.82 4.51 18.23
CA TYR A 201 -8.15 3.93 18.32
C TYR A 201 -8.17 2.71 19.25
N THR A 202 -8.34 2.96 20.55
CA THR A 202 -8.87 1.95 21.49
C THR A 202 -10.39 1.88 21.29
N PRO A 203 -10.95 0.76 20.81
CA PRO A 203 -12.39 0.58 20.89
C PRO A 203 -12.79 0.49 22.37
N ASN A 204 -13.75 1.32 22.79
CA ASN A 204 -14.47 1.12 24.05
C ASN A 204 -15.32 -0.16 23.99
#